data_AF-A0A1I3S9L6-F1
#
_entry.id   AF-A0A1I3S9L6-F1
#
_cell.length_a   1.000
_cell.length_b   1.000
_cell.length_c   1.000
_cell.angle_alpha   90.00
_cell.angle_beta   90.00
_cell.angle_gamma   90.00
#
_symmetry.space_group_name_H-M   'P 1'
#
loop_
_entity.id
_entity.type
_entity.pdbx_description
1 polymer ?
#
loop_
_entity_poly.entity_id
_entity_poly.type
_entity_poly.pdbx_seq_one_letter_code
_entity_poly.pdbx_strand_id
1 'polypeptide(L)'
;MSLIDLTPLAAPLSANEAYRDYQEGNYTGAALNGLGAVMGATSALSGIGKGAKSLASRSTSIYNPPTKTLRPFEADYPAGAPTDASGKLTQDLDGRPLTARYVAGRNYVGEGDTGIPASAYDAIGKEGTGRFPQAVTSREIGGDAGRYVVTRDRRSGKIVARDTYVDKNLAPDRYSRVLAHEIGHGIDELAGTIPTVGLSDEVRGVYNSLNNGHRNAAGTDARANAKPFLPQHNGYKGDDIPREYMAEAIRAYMADPNYLKTVAPKTAARIREYVNPNPKLNRTIQFNSIAAPAAGLAAGGAVLAGSDDAKASPMAPELPPGAVLIDGPPTDAGP
;
A
#
# COMPACT_ATOMS: atom_id res chain seq x y z
N MET A 1 -36.66 13.50 37.24
CA MET A 1 -36.19 14.58 36.34
C MET A 1 -35.04 14.01 35.53
N SER A 2 -35.29 13.76 34.24
CA SER A 2 -34.31 13.22 33.29
C SER A 2 -33.73 14.38 32.48
N LEU A 3 -32.42 14.55 32.49
CA LEU A 3 -31.70 15.47 31.62
C LEU A 3 -31.31 14.69 30.37
N ILE A 4 -31.90 15.09 29.24
CA ILE A 4 -31.52 14.62 27.91
C ILE A 4 -30.23 15.34 27.54
N ASP A 5 -29.16 14.57 27.32
CA ASP A 5 -27.91 15.01 26.73
C ASP A 5 -28.12 15.14 25.22
N LEU A 6 -28.05 16.37 24.71
CA LEU A 6 -28.11 16.72 23.29
C LEU A 6 -26.70 17.09 22.82
N THR A 7 -25.89 16.08 22.53
CA THR A 7 -24.66 16.25 21.76
C THR A 7 -24.95 15.96 20.28
N PRO A 8 -24.74 16.90 19.34
CA PRO A 8 -24.85 16.58 17.92
C PRO A 8 -23.59 15.84 17.48
N LEU A 9 -23.69 14.52 17.33
CA LEU A 9 -22.75 13.69 16.57
C LEU A 9 -22.98 13.95 15.07
N ALA A 10 -22.27 14.93 14.51
CA ALA A 10 -22.12 15.07 13.06
C ALA A 10 -20.64 14.97 12.72
N ALA A 11 -20.17 13.76 12.42
CA ALA A 11 -18.90 13.59 11.71
C ALA A 11 -19.06 14.20 10.31
N PRO A 12 -18.02 14.85 9.74
CA PRO A 12 -18.09 15.31 8.36
C PRO A 12 -18.17 14.09 7.43
N LEU A 13 -19.35 13.89 6.85
CA LEU A 13 -19.68 12.79 5.95
C LEU A 13 -19.11 13.08 4.55
N SER A 14 -18.47 12.10 3.95
CA SER A 14 -17.83 12.26 2.63
C SER A 14 -18.80 11.92 1.49
N ALA A 15 -18.55 12.48 0.30
CA ALA A 15 -19.28 12.13 -0.93
C ALA A 15 -19.23 10.61 -1.23
N ASN A 16 -18.18 9.94 -0.78
CA ASN A 16 -17.97 8.51 -0.97
C ASN A 16 -18.87 7.69 -0.03
N GLU A 17 -19.09 8.15 1.21
CA GLU A 17 -20.07 7.53 2.13
C GLU A 17 -21.49 7.68 1.59
N ALA A 18 -21.85 8.82 1.01
CA ALA A 18 -23.15 9.01 0.34
C ALA A 18 -23.38 7.98 -0.78
N TYR A 19 -22.36 7.78 -1.60
CA TYR A 19 -22.40 6.86 -2.73
C TYR A 19 -22.45 5.40 -2.26
N ARG A 20 -21.73 5.05 -1.19
CA ARG A 20 -21.75 3.72 -0.59
C ARG A 20 -23.09 3.43 0.11
N ASP A 21 -23.59 4.35 0.94
CA ASP A 21 -24.89 4.23 1.62
C ASP A 21 -26.03 4.03 0.61
N TYR A 22 -25.98 4.74 -0.53
CA TYR A 22 -26.94 4.56 -1.61
C TYR A 22 -26.92 3.13 -2.17
N GLN A 23 -25.75 2.49 -2.24
CA GLN A 23 -25.59 1.15 -2.78
C GLN A 23 -25.85 0.01 -1.79
N GLU A 24 -25.70 0.25 -0.49
CA GLU A 24 -26.06 -0.69 0.58
C GLU A 24 -27.55 -0.64 0.94
N GLY A 25 -28.36 0.13 0.18
CA GLY A 25 -29.80 0.31 0.42
C GLY A 25 -30.10 1.24 1.60
N ASN A 26 -29.09 1.92 2.14
CA ASN A 26 -29.20 2.91 3.19
C ASN A 26 -29.51 4.30 2.59
N TYR A 27 -30.69 4.42 1.97
CA TYR A 27 -31.11 5.64 1.26
C TYR A 27 -31.19 6.88 2.17
N THR A 28 -31.36 6.68 3.48
CA THR A 28 -31.40 7.75 4.48
C THR A 28 -30.00 8.36 4.70
N GLY A 29 -28.95 7.54 4.75
CA GLY A 29 -27.55 8.01 4.80
C GLY A 29 -27.12 8.70 3.51
N ALA A 30 -27.49 8.13 2.35
CA ALA A 30 -27.19 8.69 1.04
C ALA A 30 -27.73 10.12 0.83
N ALA A 31 -28.97 10.36 1.27
CA ALA A 31 -29.64 11.66 1.11
C ALA A 31 -29.01 12.77 1.99
N LEU A 32 -28.54 12.43 3.20
CA LEU A 32 -27.90 13.37 4.11
C LEU A 32 -26.47 13.71 3.68
N ASN A 33 -25.73 12.73 3.16
CA ASN A 33 -24.33 12.88 2.77
C ASN A 33 -24.16 13.59 1.41
N GLY A 34 -25.13 13.46 0.50
CA GLY A 34 -25.09 14.04 -0.84
C GLY A 34 -25.13 15.57 -0.87
N LEU A 35 -25.75 16.23 0.11
CA LEU A 35 -25.87 17.69 0.19
C LEU A 35 -24.56 18.39 0.60
N GLY A 36 -23.70 17.74 1.40
CA GLY A 36 -22.42 18.31 1.85
C GLY A 36 -21.29 18.24 0.82
N ALA A 37 -21.34 17.25 -0.09
CA ALA A 37 -20.29 16.94 -1.05
C ALA A 37 -20.06 17.99 -2.15
N VAL A 38 -21.13 18.70 -2.56
CA VAL A 38 -21.10 19.57 -3.74
C VAL A 38 -20.30 20.86 -3.51
N MET A 39 -20.16 21.32 -2.27
CA MET A 39 -19.50 22.61 -1.99
C MET A 39 -17.98 22.52 -1.76
N GLY A 40 -17.40 21.34 -1.50
CA GLY A 40 -15.97 21.20 -1.18
C GLY A 40 -15.05 20.92 -2.37
N ALA A 41 -15.56 20.30 -3.44
CA ALA A 41 -14.73 19.81 -4.55
C ALA A 41 -14.16 20.92 -5.46
N THR A 42 -14.85 22.06 -5.56
CA THR A 42 -14.48 23.13 -6.50
C THR A 42 -13.22 23.90 -6.10
N SER A 43 -12.83 23.89 -4.82
CA SER A 43 -11.70 24.68 -4.31
C SER A 43 -10.33 23.99 -4.40
N ALA A 44 -10.29 22.64 -4.31
CA ALA A 44 -9.04 21.88 -4.33
C ALA A 44 -8.43 21.72 -5.74
N LEU A 45 -9.28 21.72 -6.77
CA LEU A 45 -8.89 21.41 -8.16
C LEU A 45 -8.16 22.56 -8.86
N SER A 46 -8.29 23.81 -8.39
CA SER A 46 -7.58 24.96 -8.98
C SER A 46 -6.07 24.95 -8.69
N GLY A 47 -5.61 24.07 -7.78
CA GLY A 47 -4.23 24.00 -7.29
C GLY A 47 -3.31 22.99 -7.99
N ILE A 48 -3.80 22.17 -8.93
CA ILE A 48 -2.97 21.19 -9.67
C ILE A 48 -2.12 21.92 -10.73
N GLY A 49 -1.23 22.81 -10.27
CA GLY A 49 -0.25 23.51 -11.09
C GLY A 49 1.01 22.69 -11.31
N LYS A 50 1.89 23.18 -12.21
CA LYS A 50 3.16 22.60 -12.71
C LYS A 50 4.26 22.24 -11.67
N GLY A 51 3.92 21.82 -10.45
CA GLY A 51 4.88 21.44 -9.41
C GLY A 51 4.44 20.28 -8.50
N ALA A 52 3.31 19.63 -8.76
CA ALA A 52 2.90 18.43 -8.04
C ALA A 52 3.57 17.18 -8.64
N LYS A 53 4.14 16.32 -7.79
CA LYS A 53 4.45 14.94 -8.20
C LYS A 53 3.16 14.13 -8.07
N SER A 54 2.74 13.52 -9.16
CA SER A 54 1.49 12.76 -9.27
C SER A 54 1.84 11.33 -9.65
N LEU A 55 1.34 10.37 -8.88
CA LEU A 55 1.30 8.96 -9.26
C LEU A 55 -0.16 8.66 -9.59
N ALA A 56 -0.43 8.11 -10.76
CA ALA A 56 -1.79 8.04 -11.27
C ALA A 56 -2.07 6.67 -11.84
N SER A 57 -3.13 5.98 -11.41
CA SER A 57 -3.56 4.75 -12.05
C SER A 57 -4.19 5.02 -13.41
N ARG A 58 -3.45 4.65 -14.46
CA ARG A 58 -3.87 4.78 -15.87
C ARG A 58 -4.66 3.57 -16.36
N SER A 59 -4.75 2.50 -15.58
CA SER A 59 -5.45 1.27 -15.95
C SER A 59 -6.82 1.20 -15.28
N THR A 60 -7.86 1.01 -16.08
CA THR A 60 -9.20 0.67 -15.58
C THR A 60 -9.40 -0.84 -15.37
N SER A 61 -8.37 -1.65 -15.67
CA SER A 61 -8.41 -3.12 -15.66
C SER A 61 -7.44 -3.69 -14.64
N ILE A 62 -7.77 -3.47 -13.36
CA ILE A 62 -7.08 -4.07 -12.20
C ILE A 62 -7.92 -5.25 -11.70
N TYR A 63 -7.26 -6.37 -11.38
CA TYR A 63 -7.89 -7.62 -10.99
C TYR A 63 -7.71 -7.92 -9.49
N ASN A 64 -8.62 -8.73 -8.94
CA ASN A 64 -8.44 -9.28 -7.60
C ASN A 64 -7.23 -10.24 -7.57
N PRO A 65 -6.52 -10.31 -6.43
CA PRO A 65 -5.55 -11.35 -6.17
C PRO A 65 -6.10 -12.74 -6.46
N PRO A 66 -5.36 -13.58 -7.19
CA PRO A 66 -5.71 -14.98 -7.35
C PRO A 66 -5.69 -15.72 -6.03
N THR A 67 -6.68 -16.57 -5.79
CA THR A 67 -6.73 -17.40 -4.58
C THR A 67 -5.52 -18.33 -4.53
N LYS A 68 -4.85 -18.38 -3.38
CA LYS A 68 -3.74 -19.30 -3.10
C LYS A 68 -4.12 -20.24 -1.98
N THR A 69 -3.48 -21.41 -1.94
CA THR A 69 -3.55 -22.31 -0.80
C THR A 69 -3.20 -21.54 0.46
N LEU A 70 -3.98 -21.75 1.53
CA LEU A 70 -3.72 -21.10 2.80
C LEU A 70 -2.34 -21.52 3.33
N ARG A 71 -1.50 -20.54 3.63
CA ARG A 71 -0.23 -20.77 4.30
C ARG A 71 -0.48 -21.29 5.72
N PRO A 72 0.25 -22.32 6.20
CA PRO A 72 0.10 -22.81 7.58
C PRO A 72 0.55 -21.74 8.60
N PHE A 73 -0.03 -21.77 9.80
CA PHE A 73 0.21 -20.77 10.85
C PHE A 73 1.67 -20.80 11.33
N GLU A 74 2.22 -21.99 11.48
CA GLU A 74 3.56 -22.28 11.96
C GLU A 74 4.64 -21.77 11.00
N ALA A 75 4.30 -21.57 9.72
CA ALA A 75 5.21 -20.96 8.75
C ALA A 75 5.36 -19.44 8.94
N ASP A 76 4.51 -18.83 9.76
CA ASP A 76 4.61 -17.42 10.16
C ASP A 76 5.11 -17.27 11.60
N TYR A 77 4.74 -18.21 12.48
CA TYR A 77 5.10 -18.23 13.90
C TYR A 77 5.71 -19.59 14.30
N PRO A 78 6.92 -19.93 13.83
CA PRO A 78 7.53 -21.24 14.09
C PRO A 78 7.85 -21.48 15.58
N ALA A 79 8.07 -20.41 16.34
CA ALA A 79 8.32 -20.46 17.78
C ALA A 79 7.05 -20.26 18.63
N GLY A 80 5.87 -20.23 18.01
CA GLY A 80 4.63 -19.81 18.64
C GLY A 80 4.41 -18.30 18.55
N ALA A 81 3.14 -17.88 18.62
CA ALA A 81 2.76 -16.48 18.50
C ALA A 81 2.37 -15.88 19.86
N PRO A 82 2.82 -14.67 20.21
CA PRO A 82 2.36 -13.98 21.41
C PRO A 82 0.89 -13.59 21.31
N THR A 83 0.06 -14.11 22.21
CA THR A 83 -1.39 -13.80 22.25
C THR A 83 -1.86 -13.26 23.58
N ASP A 84 -3.00 -12.57 23.54
CA ASP A 84 -3.80 -12.32 24.74
C ASP A 84 -4.66 -13.55 25.11
N ALA A 85 -5.45 -13.42 26.18
CA ALA A 85 -6.32 -14.49 26.67
C ALA A 85 -7.42 -14.91 25.68
N SER A 86 -7.73 -14.10 24.67
CA SER A 86 -8.70 -14.42 23.61
C SER A 86 -8.07 -15.12 22.40
N GLY A 87 -6.74 -15.33 22.42
CA GLY A 87 -6.00 -15.87 21.28
C GLY A 87 -5.68 -14.82 20.20
N LYS A 88 -5.96 -13.54 20.45
CA LYS A 88 -5.61 -12.45 19.55
C LYS A 88 -4.09 -12.22 19.57
N LEU A 89 -3.50 -12.11 18.39
CA LEU A 89 -2.08 -11.80 18.24
C LEU A 89 -1.78 -10.41 18.79
N THR A 90 -0.79 -10.34 19.69
CA THR A 90 -0.37 -9.08 20.32
C THR A 90 0.88 -8.50 19.67
N GLN A 91 1.63 -9.33 18.94
CA GLN A 91 2.84 -8.94 18.24
C GLN A 91 2.86 -9.55 16.84
N ASP A 92 3.52 -8.84 15.91
CA ASP A 92 3.90 -9.41 14.63
C ASP A 92 5.06 -10.40 14.84
N LEU A 93 5.39 -11.15 13.79
CA LEU A 93 6.47 -12.14 13.84
C LEU A 93 7.87 -11.56 14.14
N ASP A 94 8.05 -10.25 13.95
CA ASP A 94 9.30 -9.55 14.22
C ASP A 94 9.31 -9.00 15.66
N GLY A 95 8.32 -9.37 16.48
CA GLY A 95 8.16 -8.95 17.87
C GLY A 95 7.58 -7.55 18.06
N ARG A 96 7.08 -6.89 17.00
CA ARG A 96 6.52 -5.54 17.10
C ARG A 96 5.06 -5.61 17.55
N PRO A 97 4.59 -4.70 18.43
CA PRO A 97 3.19 -4.70 18.86
C PRO A 97 2.20 -4.53 17.71
N LEU A 98 1.16 -5.38 17.66
CA LEU A 98 0.01 -5.22 16.77
C LEU A 98 -1.05 -4.35 17.46
N THR A 99 -1.05 -3.06 17.12
CA THR A 99 -1.91 -2.06 17.78
C THR A 99 -2.67 -1.17 16.81
N ALA A 100 -2.48 -1.36 15.50
CA ALA A 100 -3.23 -0.63 14.49
C ALA A 100 -4.71 -0.95 14.53
N ARG A 101 -5.53 0.03 14.13
CA ARG A 101 -6.97 -0.18 13.94
C ARG A 101 -7.25 -1.24 12.87
N TYR A 102 -6.46 -1.24 11.80
CA TYR A 102 -6.57 -2.19 10.69
C TYR A 102 -5.29 -3.03 10.59
N VAL A 103 -5.44 -4.35 10.58
CA VAL A 103 -4.32 -5.27 10.42
C VAL A 103 -4.60 -6.20 9.23
N ALA A 104 -3.79 -6.07 8.19
CA ALA A 104 -3.86 -6.94 7.02
C ALA A 104 -3.04 -8.21 7.28
N GLY A 105 -3.70 -9.36 7.38
CA GLY A 105 -3.07 -10.65 7.66
C GLY A 105 -3.70 -11.36 8.86
N ARG A 106 -2.92 -12.19 9.55
CA ARG A 106 -3.38 -12.92 10.73
C ARG A 106 -3.66 -11.97 11.89
N ASN A 107 -4.76 -12.23 12.59
CA ASN A 107 -5.19 -11.50 13.78
C ASN A 107 -5.32 -12.40 15.02
N TYR A 108 -5.54 -13.71 14.83
CA TYR A 108 -5.71 -14.69 15.89
C TYR A 108 -4.87 -15.94 15.62
N VAL A 109 -4.53 -16.69 16.67
CA VAL A 109 -3.89 -18.00 16.55
C VAL A 109 -4.83 -18.99 15.85
N GLY A 110 -4.30 -19.75 14.90
CA GLY A 110 -5.04 -20.79 14.18
C GLY A 110 -5.95 -20.28 13.06
N GLU A 111 -6.16 -18.97 12.95
CA GLU A 111 -6.96 -18.37 11.88
C GLU A 111 -6.15 -18.07 10.62
N GLY A 112 -6.84 -18.02 9.49
CA GLY A 112 -6.28 -17.60 8.22
C GLY A 112 -5.98 -16.09 8.14
N ASP A 113 -5.35 -15.70 7.05
CA ASP A 113 -5.13 -14.29 6.76
C ASP A 113 -6.44 -13.57 6.42
N THR A 114 -6.62 -12.38 6.97
CA THR A 114 -7.77 -11.51 6.68
C THR A 114 -7.31 -10.25 5.96
N GLY A 115 -7.91 -9.97 4.81
CA GLY A 115 -7.74 -8.70 4.11
C GLY A 115 -8.47 -7.55 4.79
N ILE A 116 -8.07 -6.32 4.45
CA ILE A 116 -8.76 -5.11 4.85
C ILE A 116 -10.07 -4.99 4.06
N PRO A 117 -11.22 -4.83 4.72
CA PRO A 117 -12.49 -4.66 4.02
C PRO A 117 -12.49 -3.32 3.26
N ALA A 118 -13.10 -3.28 2.08
CA ALA A 118 -13.17 -2.06 1.28
C ALA A 118 -13.83 -0.88 2.03
N SER A 119 -14.66 -1.16 3.03
CA SER A 119 -15.26 -0.15 3.92
C SER A 119 -14.25 0.64 4.74
N ALA A 120 -13.05 0.10 4.97
CA ALA A 120 -11.99 0.77 5.71
C ALA A 120 -11.12 1.70 4.85
N TYR A 121 -11.20 1.62 3.52
CA TYR A 121 -10.27 2.34 2.63
C TYR A 121 -10.37 3.86 2.76
N ASP A 122 -11.57 4.43 2.84
CA ASP A 122 -11.73 5.88 3.04
C ASP A 122 -11.12 6.35 4.36
N ALA A 123 -11.30 5.57 5.44
CA ALA A 123 -10.71 5.86 6.75
C ALA A 123 -9.18 5.78 6.73
N ILE A 124 -8.62 4.74 6.09
CA ILE A 124 -7.17 4.59 5.94
C ILE A 124 -6.59 5.74 5.11
N GLY A 125 -7.23 6.08 3.98
CA GLY A 125 -6.84 7.21 3.14
C GLY A 125 -6.87 8.53 3.91
N LYS A 126 -7.93 8.76 4.69
CA LYS A 126 -8.05 9.96 5.54
C LYS A 126 -7.00 10.04 6.63
N GLU A 127 -6.75 8.96 7.35
CA GLU A 127 -5.77 8.98 8.44
C GLU A 127 -4.34 9.18 7.91
N GLY A 128 -4.02 8.60 6.74
CA GLY A 128 -2.71 8.80 6.11
C GLY A 128 -2.51 10.19 5.50
N THR A 129 -3.52 10.74 4.83
CA THR A 129 -3.39 11.99 4.05
C THR A 129 -3.90 13.24 4.76
N GLY A 130 -4.70 13.06 5.82
CA GLY A 130 -5.47 14.11 6.50
C GLY A 130 -6.79 14.46 5.80
N ARG A 131 -7.13 13.82 4.66
CA ARG A 131 -8.33 14.10 3.86
C ARG A 131 -8.96 12.83 3.35
N PHE A 132 -10.28 12.80 3.28
CA PHE A 132 -10.95 11.69 2.62
C PHE A 132 -10.56 11.63 1.13
N PRO A 133 -10.42 10.42 0.55
CA PRO A 133 -10.40 10.26 -0.89
C PRO A 133 -11.58 10.96 -1.55
N GLN A 134 -11.40 11.45 -2.78
CA GLN A 134 -12.42 12.23 -3.47
C GLN A 134 -12.86 11.52 -4.75
N ALA A 135 -14.17 11.28 -4.87
CA ALA A 135 -14.79 10.86 -6.12
C ALA A 135 -14.91 12.05 -7.09
N VAL A 136 -14.21 11.98 -8.22
CA VAL A 136 -14.17 13.03 -9.25
C VAL A 136 -14.47 12.44 -10.62
N THR A 137 -14.66 13.25 -11.66
CA THR A 137 -14.72 12.74 -13.03
C THR A 137 -13.32 12.41 -13.54
N SER A 138 -13.19 11.40 -14.41
CA SER A 138 -11.92 11.10 -15.09
C SER A 138 -11.27 12.34 -15.72
N ARG A 139 -12.06 13.26 -16.30
CA ARG A 139 -11.55 14.52 -16.89
C ARG A 139 -10.82 15.40 -15.87
N GLU A 140 -11.28 15.48 -14.63
CA GLU A 140 -10.65 16.27 -13.57
C GLU A 140 -9.28 15.70 -13.17
N ILE A 141 -9.06 14.40 -13.41
CA ILE A 141 -7.78 13.71 -13.19
C ILE A 141 -7.10 13.33 -14.49
N GLY A 142 -7.31 14.10 -15.57
CA GLY A 142 -6.56 13.95 -16.81
C GLY A 142 -6.85 12.67 -17.61
N GLY A 143 -8.00 12.05 -17.38
CA GLY A 143 -8.43 10.81 -18.02
C GLY A 143 -8.09 9.54 -17.24
N ASP A 144 -7.42 9.66 -16.09
CA ASP A 144 -7.00 8.52 -15.28
C ASP A 144 -8.17 7.89 -14.51
N ALA A 145 -7.99 6.65 -14.05
CA ALA A 145 -8.96 5.94 -13.21
C ALA A 145 -8.85 6.37 -11.75
N GLY A 146 -7.64 6.69 -11.30
CA GLY A 146 -7.33 7.16 -9.96
C GLY A 146 -6.03 7.96 -9.95
N ARG A 147 -5.84 8.75 -8.90
CA ARG A 147 -4.65 9.57 -8.73
C ARG A 147 -4.33 9.90 -7.29
N TYR A 148 -3.11 9.60 -6.86
CA TYR A 148 -2.49 10.10 -5.65
C TYR A 148 -1.58 11.29 -5.96
N VAL A 149 -1.83 12.42 -5.30
CA VAL A 149 -1.13 13.69 -5.55
C VAL A 149 -0.45 14.17 -4.27
N VAL A 150 0.84 14.45 -4.38
CA VAL A 150 1.59 15.14 -3.33
C VAL A 150 1.87 16.57 -3.79
N THR A 151 1.21 17.53 -3.12
CA THR A 151 1.43 18.94 -3.38
C THR A 151 2.56 19.45 -2.51
N ARG A 152 3.56 20.07 -3.13
CA ARG A 152 4.70 20.68 -2.44
C ARG A 152 4.68 22.18 -2.64
N ASP A 153 5.01 22.91 -1.58
CA ASP A 153 5.31 24.33 -1.69
C ASP A 153 6.48 24.54 -2.64
N ARG A 154 6.31 25.37 -3.66
CA ARG A 154 7.30 25.54 -4.74
C ARG A 154 8.60 26.15 -4.25
N ARG A 155 8.55 26.95 -3.18
CA ARG A 155 9.73 27.67 -2.67
C ARG A 155 10.55 26.81 -1.70
N SER A 156 9.87 26.09 -0.81
CA SER A 156 10.52 25.32 0.26
C SER A 156 10.62 23.82 -0.02
N GLY A 157 9.90 23.30 -1.03
CA GLY A 157 9.81 21.86 -1.33
C GLY A 157 9.03 21.03 -0.30
N LYS A 158 8.54 21.68 0.78
CA LYS A 158 7.77 21.04 1.85
C LYS A 158 6.44 20.53 1.31
N ILE A 159 6.03 19.35 1.75
CA ILE A 159 4.71 18.81 1.44
C ILE A 159 3.66 19.63 2.18
N VAL A 160 2.68 20.15 1.45
CA VAL A 160 1.57 20.96 1.99
C VAL A 160 0.23 20.25 1.88
N ALA A 161 0.09 19.27 0.98
CA ALA A 161 -1.10 18.46 0.86
C ALA A 161 -0.79 17.08 0.26
N ARG A 162 -1.65 16.13 0.62
CA ARG A 162 -1.77 14.81 0.01
C ARG A 162 -3.24 14.63 -0.35
N ASP A 163 -3.51 14.24 -1.58
CA ASP A 163 -4.88 14.07 -2.07
C ASP A 163 -4.99 12.77 -2.85
N THR A 164 -6.11 12.06 -2.66
CA THR A 164 -6.45 10.85 -3.39
C THR A 164 -7.73 11.10 -4.17
N TYR A 165 -7.70 10.84 -5.46
CA TYR A 165 -8.82 11.01 -6.36
C TYR A 165 -9.14 9.70 -7.08
N VAL A 166 -10.42 9.41 -7.29
CA VAL A 166 -10.87 8.22 -8.03
C VAL A 166 -12.02 8.61 -8.97
N ASP A 167 -12.03 8.07 -10.19
CA ASP A 167 -13.13 8.32 -11.13
C ASP A 167 -14.43 7.73 -10.60
N LYS A 168 -15.39 8.61 -10.33
CA LYS A 168 -16.72 8.30 -9.80
C LYS A 168 -17.59 7.50 -10.75
N ASN A 169 -17.23 7.43 -12.03
CA ASN A 169 -17.96 6.68 -13.04
C ASN A 169 -17.51 5.21 -13.16
N LEU A 170 -16.51 4.79 -12.37
CA LEU A 170 -16.10 3.39 -12.32
C LEU A 170 -17.21 2.51 -11.71
N ALA A 171 -17.31 1.27 -12.20
CA ALA A 171 -18.12 0.25 -11.54
C ALA A 171 -17.65 0.04 -10.09
N PRO A 172 -18.53 -0.28 -9.12
CA PRO A 172 -18.20 -0.27 -7.69
C PRO A 172 -17.00 -1.17 -7.30
N ASP A 173 -16.90 -2.33 -7.94
CA ASP A 173 -15.80 -3.28 -7.73
C ASP A 173 -14.47 -2.71 -8.26
N ARG A 174 -14.50 -2.00 -9.39
CA ARG A 174 -13.33 -1.31 -9.95
C ARG A 174 -12.94 -0.09 -9.11
N TYR A 175 -13.92 0.70 -8.68
CA TYR A 175 -13.70 1.85 -7.82
C TYR A 175 -12.93 1.43 -6.56
N SER A 176 -13.39 0.39 -5.88
CA SER A 176 -12.74 -0.10 -4.65
C SER A 176 -11.30 -0.58 -4.89
N ARG A 177 -11.03 -1.22 -6.04
CA ARG A 177 -9.67 -1.66 -6.39
C ARG A 177 -8.75 -0.49 -6.74
N VAL A 178 -9.25 0.47 -7.50
CA VAL A 178 -8.48 1.68 -7.84
C VAL A 178 -8.22 2.50 -6.59
N LEU A 179 -9.21 2.68 -5.72
CA LEU A 179 -9.02 3.36 -4.44
C LEU A 179 -7.94 2.69 -3.59
N ALA A 180 -7.96 1.36 -3.47
CA ALA A 180 -6.94 0.61 -2.75
C ALA A 180 -5.54 0.77 -3.38
N HIS A 181 -5.45 0.86 -4.71
CA HIS A 181 -4.20 1.14 -5.42
C HIS A 181 -3.67 2.54 -5.05
N GLU A 182 -4.51 3.58 -5.10
CA GLU A 182 -4.11 4.94 -4.75
C GLU A 182 -3.73 5.08 -3.27
N ILE A 183 -4.40 4.34 -2.38
CA ILE A 183 -3.99 4.24 -0.97
C ILE A 183 -2.63 3.55 -0.87
N GLY A 184 -2.34 2.57 -1.71
CA GLY A 184 -1.02 1.95 -1.83
C GLY A 184 0.09 2.97 -2.12
N HIS A 185 -0.13 3.88 -3.06
CA HIS A 185 0.80 5.01 -3.30
C HIS A 185 0.96 5.91 -2.06
N GLY A 186 -0.14 6.20 -1.36
CA GLY A 186 -0.11 6.97 -0.12
C GLY A 186 0.69 6.30 0.99
N ILE A 187 0.47 5.00 1.24
CA ILE A 187 1.21 4.21 2.22
C ILE A 187 2.70 4.18 1.88
N ASP A 188 3.05 3.94 0.62
CA ASP A 188 4.43 3.90 0.15
C ASP A 188 5.16 5.24 0.37
N GLU A 189 4.54 6.37 0.03
CA GLU A 189 5.13 7.70 0.26
C GLU A 189 5.24 8.04 1.75
N LEU A 190 4.21 7.75 2.54
CA LEU A 190 4.20 7.99 3.99
C LEU A 190 5.24 7.13 4.72
N ALA A 191 5.51 5.93 4.19
CA ALA A 191 6.55 5.02 4.64
C ALA A 191 7.97 5.47 4.26
N GLY A 192 8.13 6.61 3.57
CA GLY A 192 9.42 7.13 3.14
C GLY A 192 9.91 6.58 1.82
N THR A 193 8.99 6.09 0.96
CA THR A 193 9.29 5.45 -0.33
C THR A 193 9.99 4.13 -0.13
N ILE A 194 9.21 3.05 -0.04
CA ILE A 194 9.71 1.71 0.24
C ILE A 194 10.66 1.26 -0.89
N PRO A 195 11.91 0.88 -0.57
CA PRO A 195 12.87 0.46 -1.58
C PRO A 195 12.43 -0.85 -2.26
N THR A 196 12.53 -0.88 -3.59
CA THR A 196 12.26 -2.08 -4.41
C THR A 196 13.53 -2.86 -4.78
N VAL A 197 14.69 -2.43 -4.31
CA VAL A 197 15.98 -3.10 -4.55
C VAL A 197 15.91 -4.53 -4.00
N GLY A 198 16.30 -5.49 -4.83
CA GLY A 198 16.25 -6.92 -4.51
C GLY A 198 14.86 -7.57 -4.61
N LEU A 199 13.83 -6.82 -5.04
CA LEU A 199 12.44 -7.30 -5.11
C LEU A 199 11.88 -7.41 -6.53
N SER A 200 12.68 -7.08 -7.55
CA SER A 200 12.24 -6.91 -8.94
C SER A 200 11.40 -8.08 -9.47
N ASP A 201 11.81 -9.33 -9.23
CA ASP A 201 11.10 -10.50 -9.74
C ASP A 201 9.71 -10.66 -9.10
N GLU A 202 9.63 -10.47 -7.79
CA GLU A 202 8.39 -10.57 -7.03
C GLU A 202 7.40 -9.47 -7.42
N VAL A 203 7.83 -8.20 -7.40
CA VAL A 203 6.92 -7.07 -7.67
C VAL A 203 6.47 -7.03 -9.14
N ARG A 204 7.32 -7.48 -10.07
CA ARG A 204 6.93 -7.66 -11.49
C ARG A 204 5.92 -8.78 -11.65
N GLY A 205 6.12 -9.89 -10.95
CA GLY A 205 5.18 -11.02 -10.95
C GLY A 205 3.80 -10.61 -10.42
N VAL A 206 3.78 -9.90 -9.29
CA VAL A 206 2.55 -9.36 -8.69
C VAL A 206 1.85 -8.40 -9.65
N TYR A 207 2.55 -7.37 -10.16
CA TYR A 207 1.94 -6.41 -11.06
C TYR A 207 1.37 -7.07 -12.32
N ASN A 208 2.12 -8.00 -12.93
CA ASN A 208 1.63 -8.76 -14.07
C ASN A 208 0.37 -9.56 -13.72
N SER A 209 0.35 -10.32 -12.62
CA SER A 209 -0.81 -11.14 -12.23
C SER A 209 -2.08 -10.30 -12.01
N LEU A 210 -1.91 -9.07 -11.50
CA LEU A 210 -3.00 -8.19 -11.08
C LEU A 210 -3.42 -7.16 -12.14
N ASN A 211 -2.64 -6.98 -13.21
CA ASN A 211 -2.95 -6.02 -14.29
C ASN A 211 -3.04 -6.65 -15.68
N ASN A 212 -2.64 -7.91 -15.85
CA ASN A 212 -2.70 -8.58 -17.15
C ASN A 212 -4.08 -9.20 -17.40
N GLY A 213 -4.78 -8.69 -18.42
CA GLY A 213 -6.10 -9.18 -18.81
C GLY A 213 -6.10 -10.52 -19.57
N HIS A 214 -4.95 -11.06 -19.94
CA HIS A 214 -4.84 -12.37 -20.59
C HIS A 214 -4.92 -13.50 -19.56
N ARG A 215 -6.14 -13.79 -19.07
CA ARG A 215 -6.44 -14.75 -17.99
C ARG A 215 -7.36 -15.87 -18.49
N ASN A 216 -7.38 -17.01 -17.80
CA ASN A 216 -8.33 -18.08 -18.10
C ASN A 216 -9.70 -17.83 -17.47
N ALA A 217 -9.73 -17.30 -16.24
CA ALA A 217 -10.95 -16.92 -15.54
C ALA A 217 -10.71 -15.74 -14.61
N ALA A 218 -11.80 -15.19 -14.06
CA ALA A 218 -11.71 -14.27 -12.93
C ALA A 218 -11.06 -14.98 -11.74
N GLY A 219 -10.20 -14.27 -10.99
CA GLY A 219 -9.52 -14.84 -9.82
C GLY A 219 -8.39 -15.85 -10.11
N THR A 220 -7.96 -16.04 -11.35
CA THR A 220 -6.76 -16.84 -11.68
C THR A 220 -5.56 -15.94 -12.00
N ASP A 221 -4.33 -16.43 -11.91
CA ASP A 221 -3.19 -15.70 -12.47
C ASP A 221 -3.36 -15.41 -13.98
N ALA A 222 -2.55 -14.47 -14.47
CA ALA A 222 -2.33 -14.32 -15.90
C ALA A 222 -1.87 -15.65 -16.52
N ARG A 223 -2.27 -15.92 -17.77
CA ARG A 223 -1.87 -17.14 -18.47
C ARG A 223 -0.34 -17.23 -18.53
N ALA A 224 0.20 -18.41 -18.26
CA ALA A 224 1.65 -18.63 -18.24
C ALA A 224 2.34 -18.31 -19.57
N ASN A 225 1.64 -18.44 -20.70
CA ASN A 225 2.13 -18.12 -22.03
C ASN A 225 1.77 -16.70 -22.50
N ALA A 226 1.09 -15.89 -21.67
CA ALA A 226 0.81 -14.50 -22.00
C ALA A 226 2.09 -13.66 -21.88
N LYS A 227 2.20 -12.65 -22.75
CA LYS A 227 3.25 -11.63 -22.59
C LYS A 227 3.07 -10.95 -21.22
N PRO A 228 4.14 -10.81 -20.42
CA PRO A 228 4.06 -10.10 -19.15
C PRO A 228 3.55 -8.67 -19.35
N PHE A 229 2.66 -8.23 -18.47
CA PHE A 229 2.16 -6.86 -18.44
C PHE A 229 2.93 -6.06 -17.39
N LEU A 230 3.49 -4.91 -17.78
CA LEU A 230 4.37 -4.09 -16.97
C LEU A 230 3.83 -2.64 -16.93
N PRO A 231 4.21 -1.82 -15.93
CA PRO A 231 3.81 -0.41 -15.87
C PRO A 231 4.10 0.35 -17.17
N GLN A 232 5.21 0.06 -17.84
CA GLN A 232 5.58 0.71 -19.10
C GLN A 232 4.52 0.55 -20.20
N HIS A 233 3.73 -0.52 -20.19
CA HIS A 233 2.63 -0.72 -21.14
C HIS A 233 1.46 0.24 -20.90
N ASN A 234 1.35 0.82 -19.70
CA ASN A 234 0.46 1.93 -19.36
C ASN A 234 1.16 3.31 -19.46
N GLY A 235 2.36 3.36 -20.02
CA GLY A 235 3.11 4.59 -20.26
C GLY A 235 3.80 5.19 -19.03
N TYR A 236 3.95 4.44 -17.92
CA TYR A 236 4.79 4.86 -16.80
C TYR A 236 6.27 4.84 -17.19
N LYS A 237 7.06 5.75 -16.62
CA LYS A 237 8.48 5.95 -16.97
C LYS A 237 9.32 6.27 -15.73
N GLY A 238 10.62 5.99 -15.81
CA GLY A 238 11.59 6.38 -14.79
C GLY A 238 11.20 5.92 -13.39
N ASP A 239 11.22 6.85 -12.44
CA ASP A 239 10.95 6.61 -11.03
C ASP A 239 9.50 6.19 -10.73
N ASP A 240 8.56 6.39 -11.64
CA ASP A 240 7.17 5.98 -11.43
C ASP A 240 7.03 4.45 -11.46
N ILE A 241 7.86 3.76 -12.24
CA ILE A 241 7.78 2.30 -12.42
C ILE A 241 7.90 1.54 -11.08
N PRO A 242 8.95 1.75 -10.25
CA PRO A 242 9.04 1.09 -8.95
C PRO A 242 7.92 1.50 -7.98
N ARG A 243 7.33 2.69 -8.14
CA ARG A 243 6.21 3.13 -7.30
C ARG A 243 4.92 2.39 -7.64
N GLU A 244 4.62 2.24 -8.92
CA GLU A 244 3.48 1.43 -9.38
C GLU A 244 3.59 -0.03 -8.93
N TYR A 245 4.80 -0.60 -9.00
CA TYR A 245 5.07 -1.94 -8.48
C TYR A 245 4.77 -2.06 -6.98
N MET A 246 5.23 -1.11 -6.16
CA MET A 246 5.03 -1.14 -4.72
C MET A 246 3.58 -0.87 -4.33
N ALA A 247 2.92 0.10 -4.97
CA ALA A 247 1.50 0.41 -4.74
C ALA A 247 0.62 -0.80 -5.03
N GLU A 248 0.90 -1.52 -6.12
CA GLU A 248 0.16 -2.73 -6.46
C GLU A 248 0.44 -3.89 -5.50
N ALA A 249 1.67 -4.01 -4.98
CA ALA A 249 2.00 -4.96 -3.93
C ALA A 249 1.29 -4.65 -2.60
N ILE A 250 1.26 -3.38 -2.18
CA ILE A 250 0.53 -2.95 -0.98
C ILE A 250 -0.96 -3.22 -1.14
N ARG A 251 -1.55 -2.88 -2.29
CA ARG A 251 -2.94 -3.19 -2.63
C ARG A 251 -3.22 -4.68 -2.52
N ALA A 252 -2.33 -5.52 -3.05
CA ALA A 252 -2.45 -6.97 -2.97
C ALA A 252 -2.40 -7.45 -1.52
N TYR A 253 -1.49 -6.91 -0.69
CA TYR A 253 -1.42 -7.24 0.73
C TYR A 253 -2.71 -6.85 1.47
N MET A 254 -3.23 -5.65 1.20
CA MET A 254 -4.47 -5.19 1.81
C MET A 254 -5.64 -6.08 1.41
N ALA A 255 -5.74 -6.49 0.14
CA ALA A 255 -6.88 -7.26 -0.35
C ALA A 255 -6.81 -8.76 0.01
N ASP A 256 -5.64 -9.37 -0.17
CA ASP A 256 -5.39 -10.79 0.11
C ASP A 256 -3.95 -10.97 0.62
N PRO A 257 -3.74 -10.88 1.93
CA PRO A 257 -2.44 -11.07 2.53
C PRO A 257 -1.84 -12.44 2.18
N ASN A 258 -2.65 -13.51 2.15
CA ASN A 258 -2.15 -14.85 1.86
C ASN A 258 -1.57 -14.94 0.43
N TYR A 259 -2.23 -14.31 -0.54
CA TYR A 259 -1.70 -14.22 -1.91
C TYR A 259 -0.32 -13.56 -1.93
N LEU A 260 -0.18 -12.34 -1.40
CA LEU A 260 1.09 -11.61 -1.51
C LEU A 260 2.20 -12.38 -0.81
N LYS A 261 1.92 -12.95 0.36
CA LYS A 261 2.90 -13.72 1.11
C LYS A 261 3.33 -15.00 0.40
N THR A 262 2.43 -15.59 -0.39
CA THR A 262 2.74 -16.80 -1.15
C THR A 262 3.64 -16.48 -2.35
N VAL A 263 3.35 -15.42 -3.09
CA VAL A 263 4.02 -15.14 -4.37
C VAL A 263 5.17 -14.13 -4.28
N ALA A 264 5.17 -13.30 -3.24
CA ALA A 264 6.10 -12.20 -3.04
C ALA A 264 6.49 -12.03 -1.55
N PRO A 265 7.05 -13.07 -0.90
CA PRO A 265 7.32 -13.04 0.53
C PRO A 265 8.36 -11.98 0.94
N LYS A 266 9.37 -11.71 0.12
CA LYS A 266 10.38 -10.67 0.41
C LYS A 266 9.75 -9.28 0.36
N THR A 267 8.85 -9.07 -0.58
CA THR A 267 8.09 -7.83 -0.74
C THR A 267 7.14 -7.62 0.43
N ALA A 268 6.42 -8.65 0.86
CA ALA A 268 5.59 -8.58 2.06
C ALA A 268 6.43 -8.22 3.30
N ALA A 269 7.60 -8.83 3.48
CA ALA A 269 8.52 -8.49 4.56
C ALA A 269 8.99 -7.04 4.50
N ARG A 270 9.38 -6.56 3.31
CA ARG A 270 9.78 -5.17 3.10
C ARG A 270 8.65 -4.18 3.40
N ILE A 271 7.41 -4.49 3.06
CA ILE A 271 6.26 -3.64 3.40
C ILE A 271 6.12 -3.54 4.92
N ARG A 272 6.18 -4.64 5.66
CA ARG A 272 6.11 -4.62 7.13
C ARG A 272 7.24 -3.82 7.76
N GLU A 273 8.46 -4.05 7.28
CA GLU A 273 9.68 -3.38 7.75
C GLU A 273 9.53 -1.85 7.73
N TYR A 274 8.89 -1.30 6.70
CA TYR A 274 8.74 0.15 6.52
C TYR A 274 7.42 0.70 7.07
N VAL A 275 6.34 -0.07 7.06
CA VAL A 275 5.02 0.40 7.48
C VAL A 275 4.79 0.23 8.98
N ASN A 276 5.07 -0.95 9.54
CA ASN A 276 4.72 -1.27 10.92
C ASN A 276 5.43 -0.40 11.98
N PRO A 277 6.70 0.03 11.81
CA PRO A 277 7.31 0.94 12.77
C PRO A 277 6.99 2.43 12.50
N ASN A 278 6.38 2.77 11.37
CA ASN A 278 6.21 4.17 10.97
C ASN A 278 5.12 4.86 11.82
N PRO A 279 5.44 5.95 12.54
CA PRO A 279 4.50 6.60 13.44
C PRO A 279 3.30 7.27 12.75
N LYS A 280 3.37 7.49 11.43
CA LYS A 280 2.24 8.01 10.63
C LYS A 280 1.26 6.92 10.21
N LEU A 281 1.66 5.64 10.26
CA LEU A 281 0.90 4.52 9.73
C LEU A 281 0.55 3.49 10.80
N ASN A 282 1.43 3.24 11.77
CA ASN A 282 1.37 2.12 12.70
C ASN A 282 0.14 2.12 13.64
N ARG A 283 -0.58 3.23 13.76
CA ARG A 283 -1.86 3.31 14.48
C ARG A 283 -3.07 3.09 13.58
N THR A 284 -2.93 3.35 12.28
CA THR A 284 -3.98 3.21 11.28
C THR A 284 -3.95 1.81 10.68
N ILE A 285 -2.83 1.42 10.08
CA ILE A 285 -2.65 0.17 9.36
C ILE A 285 -1.33 -0.50 9.72
N GLN A 286 -1.40 -1.81 9.97
CA GLN A 286 -0.24 -2.69 10.04
C GLN A 286 -0.44 -3.88 9.12
N PHE A 287 0.68 -4.44 8.67
CA PHE A 287 0.73 -5.64 7.87
C PHE A 287 1.30 -6.75 8.72
N ASN A 288 0.61 -7.88 8.81
CA ASN A 288 1.06 -9.01 9.61
C ASN A 288 1.40 -10.22 8.74
N SER A 289 2.42 -10.97 9.18
CA SER A 289 2.97 -12.22 8.64
C SER A 289 3.88 -12.15 7.40
N ILE A 290 5.14 -12.60 7.57
CA ILE A 290 5.85 -13.80 7.09
C ILE A 290 7.18 -13.85 7.88
N ALA A 291 7.51 -14.97 8.52
CA ALA A 291 8.91 -15.29 8.83
C ALA A 291 9.62 -15.58 7.51
N ALA A 292 10.41 -14.64 7.01
CA ALA A 292 11.39 -15.02 6.00
C ALA A 292 12.23 -16.12 6.67
N PRO A 293 12.53 -17.25 6.02
CA PRO A 293 13.52 -18.17 6.55
C PRO A 293 14.81 -17.36 6.69
N ALA A 294 15.08 -16.90 7.91
CA ALA A 294 16.36 -16.33 8.25
C ALA A 294 17.34 -17.46 7.96
N ALA A 295 18.21 -17.23 6.97
CA ALA A 295 19.37 -18.06 6.79
C ALA A 295 20.14 -18.06 8.12
N GLY A 296 19.97 -19.13 8.90
CA GLY A 296 20.68 -19.38 10.16
C GLY A 296 19.87 -19.09 11.43
N LEU A 297 19.20 -20.10 11.97
CA LEU A 297 19.49 -20.70 13.29
C LEU A 297 18.71 -22.01 13.45
N ALA A 298 19.36 -22.97 14.10
CA ALA A 298 19.15 -24.41 13.97
C ALA A 298 17.95 -24.99 14.74
N ALA A 299 17.25 -25.96 14.11
CA ALA A 299 16.97 -27.28 14.68
C ALA A 299 16.32 -28.22 13.63
N GLY A 300 17.00 -29.32 13.27
CA GLY A 300 16.40 -30.50 12.62
C GLY A 300 16.75 -30.71 11.14
N GLY A 301 17.75 -31.56 10.87
CA GLY A 301 18.40 -31.73 9.57
C GLY A 301 17.58 -32.32 8.42
N ALA A 302 17.90 -31.85 7.20
CA ALA A 302 18.31 -32.67 6.05
C ALA A 302 18.85 -31.76 4.94
N VAL A 303 20.01 -32.14 4.40
CA VAL A 303 20.85 -31.40 3.44
C VAL A 303 20.31 -31.54 2.01
N LEU A 304 20.44 -30.50 1.18
CA LEU A 304 21.00 -30.59 -0.18
C LEU A 304 21.38 -29.19 -0.72
N ALA A 305 22.48 -29.19 -1.46
CA ALA A 305 23.43 -28.10 -1.66
C ALA A 305 23.15 -27.22 -2.90
N GLY A 306 23.76 -26.03 -2.92
CA GLY A 306 23.87 -25.16 -4.10
C GLY A 306 24.34 -23.75 -3.72
N SER A 307 25.66 -23.52 -3.83
CA SER A 307 26.38 -22.24 -3.68
C SER A 307 25.95 -21.22 -4.78
N ASP A 308 26.05 -19.90 -4.60
CA ASP A 308 27.29 -19.12 -4.51
C ASP A 308 27.11 -17.77 -3.77
N ASP A 309 28.26 -17.27 -3.31
CA ASP A 309 28.52 -16.14 -2.44
C ASP A 309 28.04 -14.76 -2.93
N ALA A 310 27.47 -13.99 -1.99
CA ALA A 310 27.66 -12.54 -1.93
C ALA A 310 27.67 -12.10 -0.46
N LYS A 311 28.87 -12.01 0.12
CA LYS A 311 29.08 -11.39 1.43
C LYS A 311 28.79 -9.90 1.30
N ALA A 312 27.85 -9.40 2.09
CA ALA A 312 27.65 -7.97 2.29
C ALA A 312 28.88 -7.39 3.00
N SER A 313 29.52 -6.40 2.40
CA SER A 313 30.53 -5.57 3.07
C SER A 313 29.89 -4.81 4.25
N PRO A 314 30.60 -4.65 5.38
CA PRO A 314 30.13 -3.83 6.48
C PRO A 314 29.99 -2.37 6.03
N MET A 315 28.84 -1.76 6.33
CA MET A 315 28.58 -0.34 6.11
C MET A 315 29.61 0.51 6.87
N ALA A 316 30.26 1.43 6.16
CA ALA A 316 31.08 2.47 6.77
C ALA A 316 30.19 3.39 7.63
N PRO A 317 30.67 3.89 8.78
CA PRO A 317 29.92 4.82 9.60
C PRO A 317 29.72 6.15 8.86
N GLU A 318 28.51 6.68 8.99
CA GLU A 318 28.04 7.94 8.44
C GLU A 318 28.91 9.11 8.97
N LEU A 319 29.50 9.89 8.06
CA LEU A 319 30.21 11.11 8.42
C LEU A 319 29.21 12.19 8.84
N PRO A 320 29.46 12.93 9.94
CA PRO A 320 28.56 13.97 10.40
C PRO A 320 28.47 15.14 9.39
N PRO A 321 27.33 15.85 9.34
CA PRO A 321 27.11 16.95 8.41
C PRO A 321 28.09 18.10 8.67
N GLY A 322 28.96 18.39 7.69
CA GLY A 322 29.90 19.52 7.72
C GLY A 322 31.29 19.26 7.15
N ALA A 323 31.63 18.05 6.72
CA ALA A 323 32.94 17.78 6.11
C ALA A 323 32.98 18.27 4.64
N VAL A 324 33.79 19.30 4.38
CA VAL A 324 34.13 19.77 3.03
C VAL A 324 35.26 18.89 2.50
N LEU A 325 35.02 18.20 1.37
CA LEU A 325 36.06 17.52 0.62
C LEU A 325 36.93 18.58 -0.08
N ILE A 326 38.21 18.63 0.27
CA ILE A 326 39.21 19.42 -0.45
C ILE A 326 39.71 18.54 -1.60
N ASP A 327 39.36 18.89 -2.83
CA ASP A 327 39.92 18.28 -4.05
C ASP A 327 41.42 18.61 -4.13
N GLY A 328 42.27 17.57 -4.06
CA GLY A 328 43.68 17.65 -4.41
C GLY A 328 43.87 17.49 -5.93
N PRO A 329 44.82 18.21 -6.57
CA PRO A 329 44.93 18.27 -8.02
C PRO A 329 45.65 17.04 -8.61
N PRO A 330 45.52 16.79 -9.93
CA PRO A 330 46.13 15.65 -10.59
C PRO A 330 47.62 15.90 -10.83
N THR A 331 48.47 14.93 -10.49
CA THR A 331 49.87 14.91 -10.93
C THR A 331 50.05 13.89 -12.02
N ASP A 332 50.35 14.39 -13.22
CA ASP A 332 50.79 13.67 -14.39
C ASP A 332 52.33 13.55 -14.41
N ALA A 333 52.81 12.51 -15.10
CA ALA A 333 54.09 12.35 -15.81
C ALA A 333 55.41 12.02 -15.05
N GLY A 334 55.88 10.77 -15.28
CA GLY A 334 57.22 10.42 -15.82
C GLY A 334 58.43 10.40 -14.89
N PRO A 335 59.55 9.76 -15.26
CA PRO A 335 59.93 9.18 -16.57
C PRO A 335 59.73 7.67 -16.75
#